data_AF-A0A950BNV9-F1
#
_entry.id   AF-A0A950BNV9-F1
#
_cell.length_a   1.000
_cell.length_b   1.000
_cell.length_c   1.000
_cell.angle_alpha   90.00
_cell.angle_beta   90.00
_cell.angle_gamma   90.00
#
_symmetry.space_group_name_H-M   'P 1'
#
loop_
_entity.id
_entity.type
_entity.pdbx_description
1 polymer ?
#
loop_
_entity_poly.entity_id
_entity_poly.type
_entity_poly.pdbx_seq_one_letter_code
_entity_poly.pdbx_strand_id
1 'polypeptide(L)'
;MTHSEFNHLLSSINSLSPEQMRQLRHELDNRLAPSVTENRQAGEQQVSLQLQQELLDAGIISELRPPITDLTPYRNRQAVPIQGEPISETVIRERR
;
A
#
# COMPACT_ATOMS: atom_id res chain seq x y z
N MET A 1 -6.00 -14.14 -24.54
CA MET A 1 -7.29 -13.44 -24.44
C MET A 1 -7.41 -12.50 -25.62
N THR A 2 -8.51 -12.61 -26.37
CA THR A 2 -8.80 -11.70 -27.49
C THR A 2 -9.56 -10.47 -26.98
N HIS A 3 -9.39 -9.32 -27.64
CA HIS A 3 -10.03 -8.07 -27.25
C HIS A 3 -11.57 -8.16 -27.25
N SER A 4 -12.12 -9.04 -28.08
CA SER A 4 -13.55 -9.36 -28.15
C SER A 4 -14.06 -10.10 -26.91
N GLU A 5 -13.29 -11.06 -26.39
CA GLU A 5 -13.65 -11.79 -25.16
C GLU A 5 -13.70 -10.85 -23.96
N PHE A 6 -12.75 -9.92 -23.86
CA PHE A 6 -12.70 -8.94 -22.78
C PHE A 6 -13.92 -8.00 -22.79
N ASN A 7 -14.28 -7.47 -23.95
CA ASN A 7 -15.46 -6.60 -24.07
C ASN A 7 -16.77 -7.33 -23.78
N HIS A 8 -16.87 -8.61 -24.17
CA HIS A 8 -18.02 -9.44 -23.82
C HIS A 8 -18.13 -9.62 -22.29
N LEU A 9 -17.01 -9.84 -21.62
CA LEU A 9 -16.94 -9.97 -20.16
C LEU A 9 -17.37 -8.68 -19.44
N LEU A 10 -16.91 -7.52 -19.91
CA LEU A 10 -17.33 -6.21 -19.39
C LEU A 10 -18.84 -5.99 -19.55
N SER A 11 -19.40 -6.33 -20.72
CA SER A 11 -20.84 -6.20 -20.95
C SER A 11 -21.68 -7.10 -20.04
N SER A 12 -21.18 -8.31 -19.75
CA SER A 12 -21.83 -9.28 -18.87
C SER A 12 -21.81 -8.79 -17.41
N ILE A 13 -20.69 -8.22 -16.96
CA ILE A 13 -20.57 -7.64 -15.61
C ILE A 13 -21.52 -6.46 -15.41
N ASN A 14 -21.64 -5.58 -16.42
CA ASN A 14 -22.55 -4.43 -16.36
C ASN A 14 -24.03 -4.80 -16.36
N SER A 15 -24.38 -6.02 -16.81
CA SER A 15 -25.75 -6.54 -16.80
C SER A 15 -26.15 -7.25 -15.49
N LEU A 16 -25.22 -7.39 -14.53
CA LEU A 16 -25.47 -8.09 -13.27
C LEU A 16 -26.41 -7.29 -12.36
N SER A 17 -27.31 -8.02 -11.68
CA SER A 17 -28.14 -7.49 -10.61
C SER A 17 -27.29 -6.99 -9.43
N PRO A 18 -27.73 -6.00 -8.64
CA PRO A 18 -27.02 -5.53 -7.44
C PRO A 18 -26.65 -6.65 -6.46
N GLU A 19 -27.49 -7.67 -6.32
CA GLU A 19 -27.23 -8.85 -5.48
C GLU A 19 -26.08 -9.70 -6.03
N GLN A 20 -26.07 -9.93 -7.34
CA GLN A 20 -25.02 -10.69 -8.03
C GLN A 20 -23.70 -9.95 -8.04
N MET A 21 -23.74 -8.62 -8.14
CA MET A 21 -22.55 -7.76 -8.02
C MET A 21 -21.95 -7.84 -6.61
N ARG A 22 -22.77 -7.89 -5.56
CA ARG A 22 -22.29 -8.10 -4.17
C ARG A 22 -21.65 -9.47 -4.00
N GLN A 23 -22.26 -10.53 -4.54
CA GLN A 23 -21.68 -11.88 -4.51
C GLN A 23 -20.36 -11.96 -5.28
N LEU A 24 -20.30 -11.39 -6.49
CA LEU A 24 -19.09 -11.31 -7.29
C LEU A 24 -17.99 -10.56 -6.54
N ARG A 25 -18.32 -9.42 -5.92
CA ARG A 25 -17.38 -8.64 -5.13
C ARG A 25 -16.86 -9.43 -3.92
N HIS A 26 -17.72 -10.16 -3.23
CA HIS A 26 -17.32 -10.98 -2.10
C HIS A 26 -16.39 -12.14 -2.52
N GLU A 27 -16.66 -12.80 -3.64
CA GLU A 27 -15.78 -13.83 -4.22
C GLU A 27 -14.43 -13.26 -4.67
N LEU A 28 -14.43 -12.09 -5.33
CA LEU A 28 -13.21 -11.42 -5.74
C LEU A 28 -12.38 -10.99 -4.53
N ASP A 29 -13.02 -10.42 -3.51
CA ASP A 29 -12.35 -10.01 -2.27
C ASP A 29 -11.76 -11.23 -1.54
N ASN A 30 -12.45 -12.38 -1.49
CA ASN A 30 -11.93 -13.61 -0.90
C ASN A 30 -10.73 -14.19 -1.67
N ARG A 31 -10.75 -14.11 -3.01
CA ARG A 31 -9.65 -14.57 -3.86
C ARG A 31 -8.46 -13.62 -3.87
N LEU A 32 -8.71 -12.32 -3.70
CA LEU A 32 -7.69 -11.28 -3.68
C LEU A 32 -7.14 -11.03 -2.27
N ALA A 33 -7.80 -11.47 -1.20
CA ALA A 33 -7.38 -11.29 0.20
C ALA A 33 -5.90 -11.61 0.50
N PRO A 34 -5.27 -12.68 -0.03
CA PRO A 34 -3.83 -12.87 0.16
C PRO A 34 -2.99 -11.83 -0.62
N SER A 35 -3.47 -11.40 -1.79
CA SER A 35 -2.76 -10.50 -2.70
C SER A 35 -2.94 -8.99 -2.42
N VAL A 36 -4.02 -8.53 -1.78
CA VAL A 36 -4.23 -7.08 -1.54
C VAL A 36 -3.31 -6.55 -0.45
N THR A 37 -3.07 -7.35 0.58
CA THR A 37 -2.15 -6.97 1.67
C THR A 37 -0.70 -6.94 1.18
N GLU A 38 -0.30 -7.95 0.40
CA GLU A 38 1.03 -8.02 -0.22
C GLU A 38 1.22 -6.96 -1.34
N ASN A 39 0.21 -6.73 -2.19
CA ASN A 39 0.31 -5.72 -3.26
C ASN A 39 0.22 -4.29 -2.75
N ARG A 40 -0.48 -4.00 -1.65
CA ARG A 40 -0.41 -2.66 -1.02
C ARG A 40 0.98 -2.40 -0.47
N GLN A 41 1.54 -3.36 0.25
CA GLN A 41 2.92 -3.25 0.76
C GLN A 41 3.94 -3.16 -0.37
N ALA A 42 3.79 -3.94 -1.44
CA ALA A 42 4.65 -3.88 -2.62
C ALA A 42 4.49 -2.56 -3.39
N GLY A 43 3.26 -2.04 -3.52
CA GLY A 43 2.98 -0.76 -4.18
C GLY A 43 3.55 0.43 -3.40
N GLU A 44 3.41 0.44 -2.08
CA GLU A 44 4.02 1.47 -1.21
C GLU A 44 5.56 1.38 -1.23
N GLN A 45 6.12 0.18 -1.24
CA GLN A 45 7.56 -0.04 -1.40
C GLN A 45 8.08 0.41 -2.77
N GLN A 46 7.31 0.18 -3.84
CA GLN A 46 7.66 0.64 -5.18
C GLN A 46 7.62 2.16 -5.32
N VAL A 47 6.57 2.81 -4.80
CA VAL A 47 6.45 4.28 -4.82
C VAL A 47 7.58 4.93 -4.00
N SER A 48 7.88 4.36 -2.83
CA SER A 48 8.98 4.86 -1.98
C SER A 48 10.36 4.67 -2.63
N LEU A 49 10.59 3.55 -3.33
CA LEU A 49 11.83 3.33 -4.08
C LEU A 49 12.00 4.35 -5.22
N GLN A 50 10.93 4.62 -5.99
CA GLN A 50 10.97 5.61 -7.07
C GLN A 50 11.33 7.00 -6.54
N LEU A 51 10.68 7.42 -5.44
CA LEU A 51 10.98 8.69 -4.79
C LEU A 51 12.42 8.75 -4.30
N GLN A 52 12.92 7.69 -3.67
CA GLN A 52 14.31 7.65 -3.20
C GLN A 52 15.31 7.75 -4.34
N GLN A 53 14.99 7.17 -5.51
CA GLN A 53 15.84 7.26 -6.69
C GLN A 53 15.88 8.69 -7.24
N GLU A 54 14.74 9.38 -7.31
CA GLU A 54 14.69 10.81 -7.68
C GLU A 54 15.52 11.68 -6.72
N LEU A 55 15.46 11.40 -5.41
CA LEU A 55 16.25 12.13 -4.41
C LEU A 55 17.76 11.89 -4.55
N LEU A 56 18.17 10.69 -4.96
CA LEU A 56 19.56 10.36 -5.23
C LEU A 56 20.05 11.10 -6.48
N ASP A 57 19.26 11.06 -7.56
CA ASP A 57 19.57 11.74 -8.82
C ASP A 57 19.65 13.27 -8.63
N ALA A 58 18.82 13.82 -7.74
CA ALA A 58 18.86 15.22 -7.34
C ALA A 58 20.05 15.55 -6.41
N GLY A 59 20.81 14.55 -5.95
CA GLY A 59 21.93 14.72 -5.02
C GLY A 59 21.52 15.11 -3.60
N ILE A 60 20.24 14.95 -3.24
CA ILE A 60 19.72 15.24 -1.90
C ILE A 60 20.17 14.14 -0.91
N ILE A 61 20.22 12.90 -1.39
CA ILE A 61 20.78 11.77 -0.65
C ILE A 61 22.01 11.23 -1.39
N SER A 62 22.96 10.67 -0.64
CA SER A 62 24.22 10.14 -1.20
C SER A 62 24.12 8.69 -1.69
N GLU A 63 23.21 7.90 -1.10
CA GLU A 63 23.06 6.47 -1.42
C GLU A 63 21.66 5.95 -1.03
N LEU A 64 21.22 4.91 -1.73
CA LEU A 64 20.06 4.09 -1.36
C LEU A 64 20.51 2.98 -0.43
N ARG A 65 20.20 3.11 0.87
CA ARG A 65 20.49 2.03 1.83
C ARG A 65 19.60 0.82 1.57
N PRO A 66 20.16 -0.40 1.56
CA PRO A 66 19.37 -1.62 1.39
C PRO A 66 18.42 -1.83 2.58
N PRO A 67 17.27 -2.49 2.35
CA PRO A 67 16.35 -2.82 3.43
C PRO A 67 17.03 -3.72 4.47
N ILE A 68 16.77 -3.46 5.76
CA ILE A 68 17.31 -4.25 6.86
C ILE A 68 16.60 -5.60 6.86
N THR A 69 17.31 -6.67 6.53
CA THR A 69 16.80 -8.05 6.53
C THR A 69 17.03 -8.75 7.86
N ASP A 70 18.14 -8.44 8.54
CA ASP A 70 18.48 -9.00 9.84
C ASP A 70 18.10 -8.05 10.98
N LEU A 71 17.09 -8.46 11.75
CA LEU A 71 16.60 -7.73 12.92
C LEU A 71 17.22 -8.21 14.24
N THR A 72 18.10 -9.21 14.22
CA THR A 72 18.77 -9.73 15.44
C THR A 72 19.47 -8.64 16.27
N PRO A 73 20.11 -7.59 15.70
CA PRO A 73 20.75 -6.53 16.49
C PRO A 73 19.75 -5.66 17.25
N TYR A 74 18.47 -5.68 16.89
CA TYR A 74 17.43 -4.83 17.46
C TYR A 74 16.60 -5.54 18.54
N ARG A 75 16.81 -6.85 18.74
CA ARG A 75 15.97 -7.70 19.60
C ARG A 75 15.84 -7.22 21.05
N ASN A 76 16.89 -6.58 21.57
CA ASN A 76 16.95 -6.13 22.97
C ASN A 76 16.68 -4.64 23.14
N ARG A 77 16.24 -3.93 22.08
CA ARG A 77 15.89 -2.52 22.20
C ARG A 77 14.58 -2.37 22.96
N GLN A 78 14.59 -1.56 24.01
CA GLN A 78 13.38 -1.22 24.77
C GLN A 78 12.68 -0.03 24.11
N ALA A 79 11.35 -0.08 24.02
CA ALA A 79 10.56 1.04 23.55
C ALA A 79 10.69 2.22 24.51
N VAL A 80 11.02 3.40 24.00
CA VAL A 80 11.02 4.63 24.78
C VAL A 80 9.57 5.13 24.86
N PRO A 81 8.97 5.25 26.04
CA PRO A 81 7.62 5.79 26.17
C PRO A 81 7.65 7.27 25.80
N ILE A 82 6.88 7.63 24.77
CA ILE A 82 6.71 9.02 24.37
C ILE A 82 5.68 9.63 25.32
N GLN A 83 6.06 10.72 25.99
CA GLN A 83 5.19 11.47 26.90
C GLN A 83 4.63 12.69 26.16
N GLY A 84 3.37 13.03 26.41
CA GLY A 84 2.69 14.19 25.82
C GLY A 84 1.77 13.86 24.66
N GLU A 85 1.21 14.92 24.06
CA GLU A 85 0.29 14.84 22.92
C GLU A 85 1.06 14.62 21.61
N PRO A 86 0.58 13.78 20.68
CA PRO A 86 1.24 13.58 19.40
C PRO A 86 1.22 14.88 18.58
N ILE A 87 2.34 15.14 17.88
CA ILE A 87 2.50 16.31 17.00
C ILE A 87 1.35 16.40 15.98
N SER A 88 0.87 15.25 15.49
CA SER A 88 -0.27 15.20 14.55
C SER A 88 -1.52 15.90 15.10
N GLU A 89 -1.78 15.76 16.40
CA GLU A 89 -2.95 16.37 17.05
C GLU A 89 -2.73 17.87 17.30
N THR A 90 -1.51 18.26 17.65
CA THR A 90 -1.11 19.67 17.77
C THR A 90 -1.26 20.42 16.43
N VAL A 91 -0.76 19.83 15.34
CA VAL A 91 -0.82 20.44 13.99
C VAL A 91 -2.26 20.63 13.51
N ILE A 92 -3.18 19.72 13.86
CA ILE A 92 -4.61 19.85 13.52
C ILE A 92 -5.25 20.99 14.33
N ARG A 93 -4.94 21.10 15.62
CA ARG A 93 -5.51 22.11 16.50
C ARG A 93 -5.11 23.54 16.11
N GLU A 94 -3.83 23.77 15.79
CA GLU A 94 -3.32 25.10 15.46
C GLU A 94 -3.77 25.63 14.08
N ARG A 95 -4.26 24.75 13.21
CA ARG A 95 -4.71 25.09 11.85
C ARG A 95 -6.22 25.34 11.74
N ARG A 96 -6.97 25.23 12.83
CA ARG A 96 -8.40 25.59 12.91
C ARG A 96 -8.56 27.00 13.45
#